data_AF-A0A644XSE0-F1
#
_entry.id   AF-A0A644XSE0-F1
#
_cell.length_a   1.000
_cell.length_b   1.000
_cell.length_c   1.000
_cell.angle_alpha   90.00
_cell.angle_beta   90.00
_cell.angle_gamma   90.00
#
_symmetry.space_group_name_H-M   'P 1'
#
loop_
_entity.id
_entity.type
_entity.pdbx_description
1 polymer ?
#
loop_
_entity_poly.entity_id
_entity_poly.type
_entity_poly.pdbx_seq_one_letter_code
_entity_poly.pdbx_strand_id
1 'polypeptide(L)'
;MKSTASDGFSTRSSEWVGDMTVWLRENGGDNGDRLARLRRQLHLARQRELTPRQRQFLERYFDDGLTMREIAEEAGVDPSTVSRTLHRAKERLRRALQYAL
;
A
#
# COMPACT_ATOMS: atom_id res chain seq x y z
N MET A 1 -1.47 -39.34 2.62
CA MET A 1 -1.80 -38.04 1.97
C MET A 1 -2.89 -37.37 2.78
N LYS A 2 -2.55 -36.43 3.67
CA LYS A 2 -3.49 -35.52 4.33
C LYS A 2 -2.74 -34.44 5.12
N SER A 3 -3.30 -33.23 5.06
CA SER A 3 -3.19 -32.12 6.03
C SER A 3 -1.94 -31.24 5.92
N THR A 4 -1.95 -29.90 6.06
CA THR A 4 -2.95 -28.84 6.30
C THR A 4 -2.16 -27.51 6.29
N ALA A 5 -2.86 -26.38 6.13
CA ALA A 5 -2.48 -25.03 6.60
C ALA A 5 -1.54 -24.16 5.73
N SER A 6 -2.12 -23.14 5.12
CA SER A 6 -1.88 -21.76 5.59
C SER A 6 -2.98 -20.84 5.06
N ASP A 7 -4.16 -20.97 5.68
CA ASP A 7 -5.07 -19.84 5.84
C ASP A 7 -4.30 -18.73 6.59
N GLY A 8 -3.97 -17.69 5.85
CA GLY A 8 -3.23 -16.55 6.35
C GLY A 8 -3.38 -15.35 5.43
N PHE A 9 -4.53 -15.22 4.76
CA PHE A 9 -4.89 -13.97 4.10
C PHE A 9 -5.09 -12.92 5.20
N SER A 10 -4.05 -12.12 5.36
CA SER A 10 -3.93 -11.06 6.35
C SER A 10 -5.08 -10.07 6.21
N THR A 11 -6.06 -10.19 7.12
CA THR A 11 -7.15 -9.22 7.38
C THR A 11 -6.64 -7.79 7.58
N ARG A 12 -5.32 -7.59 7.77
CA ARG A 12 -4.67 -6.28 7.91
C ARG A 12 -4.57 -5.47 6.62
N SER A 13 -4.68 -6.11 5.46
CA SER A 13 -4.68 -5.39 4.18
C SER A 13 -6.02 -4.69 3.93
N SER A 14 -7.13 -5.34 4.29
CA SER A 14 -8.46 -4.75 4.32
C SER A 14 -8.59 -3.66 5.38
N GLU A 15 -7.92 -3.81 6.53
CA GLU A 15 -7.89 -2.76 7.56
C GLU A 15 -7.22 -1.47 7.06
N TRP A 16 -6.22 -1.51 6.19
CA TRP A 16 -5.55 -0.28 5.71
C TRP A 16 -6.28 0.42 4.56
N VAL A 17 -6.85 -0.33 3.62
CA VAL A 17 -7.78 0.25 2.64
C VAL A 17 -9.00 0.83 3.37
N GLY A 18 -9.46 0.14 4.41
CA GLY A 18 -10.46 0.63 5.36
C GLY A 18 -10.03 1.90 6.07
N ASP A 19 -8.85 1.93 6.71
CA ASP A 19 -8.32 3.04 7.50
C ASP A 19 -8.10 4.29 6.65
N MET A 20 -7.55 4.13 5.44
CA MET A 20 -7.44 5.22 4.49
C MET A 20 -8.82 5.69 4.03
N THR A 21 -9.74 4.78 3.71
CA THR A 21 -11.10 5.15 3.26
C THR A 21 -11.97 5.77 4.36
N VAL A 22 -11.77 5.37 5.62
CA VAL A 22 -12.43 5.89 6.82
C VAL A 22 -11.89 7.28 7.14
N TRP A 23 -10.56 7.46 7.14
CA TRP A 23 -9.93 8.78 7.28
C TRP A 23 -10.44 9.77 6.23
N LEU A 24 -10.60 9.30 4.99
CA LEU A 24 -11.16 10.07 3.86
C LEU A 24 -12.63 10.44 4.04
N ARG A 25 -13.42 9.59 4.70
CA ARG A 25 -14.88 9.75 4.87
C ARG A 25 -15.24 10.64 6.06
N GLU A 26 -14.47 10.57 7.16
CA GLU A 26 -14.78 11.26 8.42
C GLU A 26 -14.61 12.79 8.37
N ASN A 27 -13.91 13.35 7.37
CA ASN A 27 -13.56 14.77 7.36
C ASN A 27 -14.42 15.63 6.38
N GLY A 28 -15.55 15.10 5.86
CA GLY A 28 -16.27 15.50 4.61
C GLY A 28 -16.94 16.89 4.43
N GLY A 29 -16.78 17.88 5.31
CA GLY A 29 -17.46 19.20 5.13
C GLY A 29 -16.59 20.30 4.48
N ASP A 30 -15.29 20.26 4.75
CA ASP A 30 -14.24 21.21 4.31
C ASP A 30 -13.08 20.44 3.62
N ASN A 31 -13.40 19.23 3.16
CA ASN A 31 -12.43 18.18 2.91
C ASN A 31 -11.93 18.09 1.48
N GLY A 32 -12.62 18.71 0.52
CA GLY A 32 -12.32 18.56 -0.90
C GLY A 32 -10.90 19.01 -1.22
N ASP A 33 -10.54 20.21 -0.76
CA ASP A 33 -9.22 20.79 -1.02
C ASP A 33 -8.13 20.13 -0.18
N ARG A 34 -8.40 19.80 1.09
CA ARG A 34 -7.45 19.07 1.94
C ARG A 34 -7.17 17.68 1.38
N LEU A 35 -8.21 17.01 0.88
CA LEU A 35 -8.09 15.71 0.22
C LEU A 35 -7.37 15.82 -1.13
N ALA A 36 -7.69 16.83 -1.94
CA ALA A 36 -6.99 17.07 -3.20
C ALA A 36 -5.49 17.33 -2.96
N ARG A 37 -5.15 18.13 -1.94
CA ARG A 37 -3.77 18.35 -1.50
C ARG A 37 -3.11 17.04 -1.07
N LEU A 38 -3.76 16.24 -0.22
CA LEU A 38 -3.21 14.96 0.23
C LEU A 38 -2.98 13.99 -0.93
N ARG A 39 -3.94 13.86 -1.85
CA ARG A 39 -3.80 13.01 -3.05
C ARG A 39 -2.63 13.45 -3.91
N ARG A 40 -2.45 14.76 -4.12
CA ARG A 40 -1.31 15.32 -4.85
C ARG A 40 0.02 15.03 -4.14
N GLN A 41 0.08 15.21 -2.81
CA GLN A 41 1.27 14.90 -2.03
C GLN A 41 1.61 13.41 -2.07
N LEU A 42 0.62 12.53 -1.97
CA LEU A 42 0.81 11.08 -2.10
C LEU A 42 1.35 10.71 -3.48
N HIS A 43 0.81 11.31 -4.54
CA HIS A 43 1.30 11.09 -5.90
C HIS A 43 2.76 11.51 -6.05
N LEU A 44 3.13 12.70 -5.55
CA LEU A 44 4.51 13.17 -5.56
C LEU A 44 5.43 12.28 -4.71
N ALA A 45 4.98 11.84 -3.54
CA ALA A 45 5.74 10.95 -2.68
C ALA A 45 5.98 9.58 -3.35
N ARG A 46 4.98 9.00 -4.05
CA ARG A 46 5.16 7.76 -4.84
C ARG A 46 6.23 7.93 -5.93
N GLN A 47 6.32 9.12 -6.53
CA GLN A 47 7.30 9.40 -7.57
C GLN A 47 8.73 9.66 -7.03
N ARG A 48 8.84 10.34 -5.89
CA ARG A 48 10.13 10.81 -5.35
C ARG A 48 10.76 9.86 -4.34
N GLU A 49 9.96 9.24 -3.48
CA GLU A 49 10.45 8.52 -2.30
C GLU A 49 10.59 7.01 -2.50
N LEU A 50 9.82 6.45 -3.43
CA LEU A 50 9.83 5.01 -3.68
C LEU A 50 10.89 4.62 -4.71
N THR A 51 11.62 3.55 -4.41
CA THR A 51 12.46 2.90 -5.42
C THR A 51 11.59 2.28 -6.53
N PRO A 52 12.14 2.04 -7.73
CA PRO A 52 11.38 1.40 -8.81
C PRO A 52 10.72 0.08 -8.39
N ARG A 53 11.44 -0.75 -7.61
CA ARG A 53 10.92 -2.03 -7.11
C ARG A 53 9.80 -1.86 -6.09
N GLN A 54 9.91 -0.86 -5.20
CA GLN A 54 8.85 -0.54 -4.23
C GLN A 54 7.59 -0.05 -4.94
N ARG A 55 7.76 0.81 -5.94
CA ARG A 55 6.67 1.34 -6.76
C ARG A 55 5.96 0.21 -7.52
N GLN A 56 6.73 -0.63 -8.21
CA GLN A 56 6.20 -1.79 -8.95
C GLN A 56 5.32 -2.66 -8.04
N PHE A 57 5.81 -3.05 -6.86
CA PHE A 57 5.05 -3.93 -5.98
C PHE A 57 3.80 -3.25 -5.41
N LEU A 58 3.90 -1.94 -5.14
CA LEU A 58 2.76 -1.16 -4.66
C LEU A 58 1.69 -1.02 -5.74
N GLU A 59 2.07 -0.77 -6.99
CA GLU A 59 1.18 -0.74 -8.16
C GLU A 59 0.48 -2.09 -8.35
N ARG A 60 1.24 -3.19 -8.40
CA ARG A 60 0.66 -4.54 -8.52
C ARG A 60 -0.34 -4.85 -7.41
N TYR A 61 -0.05 -4.42 -6.18
CA TYR A 61 -0.87 -4.73 -5.03
C TYR A 61 -2.14 -3.88 -4.93
N PHE A 62 -2.01 -2.55 -5.06
CA PHE A 62 -3.12 -1.61 -4.81
C PHE A 62 -3.85 -1.18 -6.08
N ASP A 63 -3.15 -1.10 -7.20
CA ASP A 63 -3.72 -0.63 -8.46
C ASP A 63 -4.24 -1.82 -9.30
N ASP A 64 -3.46 -2.91 -9.39
CA ASP A 64 -3.86 -4.13 -10.13
C ASP A 64 -4.60 -5.18 -9.27
N GLY A 65 -4.58 -5.04 -7.94
CA GLY A 65 -5.30 -5.92 -7.01
C GLY A 65 -4.69 -7.32 -6.85
N LEU A 66 -3.44 -7.53 -7.25
CA LEU A 66 -2.76 -8.82 -7.13
C LEU A 66 -2.44 -9.18 -5.68
N THR A 67 -2.49 -10.47 -5.38
CA THR A 67 -2.06 -11.01 -4.09
C THR A 67 -0.54 -10.99 -3.97
N MET A 68 -0.01 -11.01 -2.74
CA MET A 68 1.44 -11.05 -2.51
C MET A 68 2.12 -12.28 -3.16
N ARG A 69 1.39 -13.39 -3.30
CA ARG A 69 1.90 -14.60 -3.94
C ARG A 69 2.01 -14.43 -5.45
N GLU A 70 0.99 -13.87 -6.10
CA GLU A 70 1.02 -13.59 -7.54
C GLU A 70 2.12 -12.58 -7.89
N ILE A 71 2.31 -11.54 -7.05
CA ILE A 71 3.41 -10.58 -7.21
C ILE A 71 4.76 -11.27 -7.05
N ALA A 72 4.88 -12.19 -6.10
CA ALA A 72 6.11 -12.94 -5.84
C ALA A 72 6.47 -13.84 -7.04
N GLU A 73 5.47 -14.54 -7.60
CA GLU A 73 5.59 -15.37 -8.79
C GLU A 73 5.98 -14.54 -10.02
N GLU A 74 5.28 -13.44 -10.30
CA GLU A 74 5.58 -12.53 -11.42
C GLU A 74 7.01 -11.98 -11.32
N ALA A 75 7.43 -11.62 -10.11
CA ALA A 75 8.68 -10.93 -9.87
C ALA A 75 9.87 -11.88 -9.59
N GLY A 76 9.64 -13.20 -9.55
CA GLY A 76 10.65 -14.23 -9.29
C GLY A 76 11.28 -14.14 -7.90
N VAL A 77 10.52 -13.76 -6.87
CA VAL A 77 11.00 -13.59 -5.50
C VAL A 77 10.14 -14.36 -4.50
N ASP A 78 10.62 -14.49 -3.26
CA ASP A 78 9.82 -15.06 -2.18
C ASP A 78 8.71 -14.09 -1.70
N PRO A 79 7.50 -14.57 -1.33
CA PRO A 79 6.41 -13.72 -0.81
C PRO A 79 6.81 -12.85 0.40
N SER A 80 7.73 -13.31 1.25
CA SER A 80 8.25 -12.50 2.35
C SER A 80 9.04 -11.28 1.86
N THR A 81 9.66 -11.37 0.68
CA THR A 81 10.33 -10.24 0.03
C THR A 81 9.32 -9.21 -0.45
N VAL A 82 8.19 -9.65 -1.00
CA VAL A 82 7.08 -8.77 -1.40
C VAL A 82 6.54 -8.04 -0.17
N SER A 83 6.23 -8.78 0.90
CA SER A 83 5.72 -8.22 2.16
C SER A 83 6.65 -7.16 2.76
N ARG A 84 7.95 -7.48 2.93
CA ARG A 84 8.94 -6.52 3.45
C ARG A 84 9.09 -5.30 2.53
N THR A 85 9.02 -5.49 1.22
CA THR A 85 9.13 -4.38 0.25
C THR A 85 7.94 -3.44 0.34
N LEU A 86 6.72 -3.99 0.39
CA LEU A 86 5.48 -3.22 0.59
C LEU A 86 5.47 -2.49 1.93
N HIS A 87 5.94 -3.14 3.00
CA HIS A 87 6.07 -2.50 4.31
C HIS A 87 7.00 -1.28 4.26
N ARG A 88 8.19 -1.43 3.68
CA ARG A 88 9.15 -0.32 3.51
C ARG A 88 8.60 0.80 2.63
N ALA A 89 7.87 0.45 1.56
CA ALA A 89 7.22 1.42 0.69
C ALA A 89 6.18 2.25 1.47
N LYS A 90 5.31 1.59 2.24
CA LYS A 90 4.31 2.25 3.09
C LYS A 90 4.95 3.17 4.14
N GLU A 91 6.01 2.72 4.81
CA GLU A 91 6.71 3.56 5.79
C GLU A 91 7.33 4.82 5.15
N ARG A 92 7.88 4.71 3.95
CA ARG A 92 8.39 5.88 3.21
C ARG A 92 7.28 6.87 2.87
N LEU A 93 6.14 6.37 2.37
CA LEU A 93 4.99 7.22 2.07
C LEU A 93 4.43 7.88 3.33
N ARG A 94 4.31 7.14 4.44
CA ARG A 94 3.86 7.68 5.72
C ARG A 94 4.75 8.82 6.19
N ARG A 95 6.08 8.62 6.18
CA ARG A 95 7.03 9.67 6.57
C ARG A 95 6.92 10.89 5.66
N ALA A 96 6.85 10.69 4.35
CA ALA A 96 6.71 11.79 3.39
C ALA A 96 5.44 12.61 3.63
N LEU A 97 4.32 11.95 3.93
CA LEU A 97 3.05 12.60 4.21
C LEU A 97 3.01 13.28 5.59
N GLN A 98 3.71 12.74 6.59
CA GLN A 98 3.79 13.31 7.94
C GLN A 98 4.44 14.70 7.95
N TYR A 99 5.39 14.95 7.05
CA TYR A 99 6.08 16.24 6.93
C TYR A 99 5.49 17.16 5.83
N ALA A 100 4.48 16.70 5.09
CA ALA A 100 3.90 17.46 3.98
C ALA A 100 2.60 18.21 4.34
N LEU A 101 2.21 18.19 5.62
CA LEU A 101 0.93 18.72 6.12
C LEU A 101 1.14 19.88 7.10
#